data_AF-A0A8H6FLN7-F1
#
_entry.id   AF-A0A8H6FLN7-F1
#
_cell.length_a   1.000
_cell.length_b   1.000
_cell.length_c   1.000
_cell.angle_alpha   90.00
_cell.angle_beta   90.00
_cell.angle_gamma   90.00
#
_symmetry.space_group_name_H-M   'P 1'
#
loop_
_entity.id
_entity.type
_entity.pdbx_description
1 polymer ?
#
loop_
_entity_poly.entity_id
_entity_poly.type
_entity_poly.pdbx_seq_one_letter_code
_entity_poly.pdbx_strand_id
1 'polypeptide(L)'
;MDHLPLPSDPILPLSEVPYLCNEPYDTTIPFLEYPRHKGRPWMTREAPYEYHEALFPTPTRDLESFFQTWLCFGLLAELLAGLFDHERFVSKSKRDGSPVISTMQLQSLTEQRFELVRTLDKPT
;
A
#
# COMPACT_ATOMS: atom_id res chain seq x y z
N MET A 1 10.13 0.05 -0.21
CA MET A 1 10.64 0.77 -1.41
C MET A 1 12.01 0.27 -1.89
N ASP A 2 12.63 -0.62 -1.14
CA ASP A 2 13.82 -1.43 -1.45
C ASP A 2 13.83 -2.27 -2.75
N HIS A 3 12.78 -2.23 -3.58
CA HIS A 3 12.80 -2.82 -4.93
C HIS A 3 13.45 -1.90 -5.97
N LEU A 4 13.67 -0.62 -5.64
CA LEU A 4 14.27 0.35 -6.55
C LEU A 4 15.78 0.09 -6.69
N PRO A 5 16.34 0.12 -7.91
CA PRO A 5 17.76 -0.08 -8.12
C PRO A 5 18.55 1.04 -7.44
N LEU A 6 19.62 0.66 -6.75
CA LEU A 6 20.57 1.60 -6.17
C LEU A 6 21.69 1.90 -7.17
N PRO A 7 22.23 3.13 -7.20
CA PRO A 7 23.46 3.41 -7.92
C PRO A 7 24.61 2.58 -7.33
N SER A 8 25.65 2.33 -8.13
CA SER A 8 26.79 1.49 -7.73
C SER A 8 27.56 2.01 -6.52
N ASP A 9 27.55 3.33 -6.30
CA ASP A 9 28.17 4.01 -5.16
C ASP A 9 27.19 5.04 -4.56
N PRO A 10 26.27 4.63 -3.69
CA PRO A 10 25.24 5.52 -3.16
C PRO A 10 25.82 6.43 -2.07
N ILE A 11 25.73 7.74 -2.28
CA ILE A 11 26.18 8.76 -1.31
C ILE A 11 25.34 8.70 -0.01
N LEU A 12 24.07 8.31 -0.11
CA LEU A 12 23.15 8.17 1.02
C LEU A 12 22.67 6.72 1.14
N PRO A 13 22.43 6.23 2.37
CA PRO A 13 21.79 4.93 2.55
C PRO A 13 20.38 4.94 1.93
N LEU A 14 19.90 3.76 1.55
CA LEU A 14 18.54 3.58 1.06
C LEU A 14 17.54 4.16 2.07
N SER A 15 16.65 5.03 1.59
CA SER A 15 15.60 5.62 2.42
C SER A 15 14.57 4.55 2.82
N GLU A 16 14.46 4.29 4.11
CA GLU A 16 13.40 3.45 4.68
C GLU A 16 12.11 4.25 4.78
N VAL A 17 11.00 3.64 4.38
CA VAL A 17 9.66 4.25 4.49
C VAL A 17 9.00 3.71 5.75
N PRO A 18 8.65 4.54 6.74
CA PRO A 18 7.99 4.08 7.97
C PRO A 18 6.66 3.38 7.69
N TYR A 19 6.35 2.37 8.49
CA TYR A 19 5.02 1.77 8.53
C TYR A 19 4.14 2.57 9.50
N LEU A 20 3.11 3.22 8.95
CA LEU A 20 2.22 4.16 9.61
C LEU A 20 0.78 3.63 9.76
N CYS A 21 0.47 2.46 9.19
CA CYS A 21 -0.87 1.89 9.23
C CYS A 21 -1.26 1.47 10.66
N ASN A 22 -2.44 1.89 11.11
CA ASN A 22 -3.00 1.50 12.41
C ASN A 22 -3.67 0.13 12.36
N GLU A 23 -4.08 -0.31 11.17
CA GLU A 23 -4.71 -1.58 10.88
C GLU A 23 -4.23 -2.09 9.51
N PRO A 24 -4.20 -3.42 9.27
CA PRO A 24 -3.92 -3.96 7.96
C PRO A 24 -5.04 -3.63 6.96
N TYR A 25 -4.72 -3.64 5.66
CA TYR A 25 -5.74 -3.44 4.62
C TYR A 25 -6.75 -4.58 4.63
N ASP A 26 -8.04 -4.24 4.61
CA ASP A 26 -9.14 -5.20 4.54
C ASP A 26 -9.37 -5.62 3.09
N THR A 27 -8.88 -6.82 2.75
CA THR A 27 -8.98 -7.40 1.40
C THR A 27 -10.40 -7.81 1.00
N THR A 28 -11.37 -7.75 1.92
CA THR A 28 -12.79 -8.00 1.61
C THR A 28 -13.49 -6.78 1.02
N ILE A 29 -12.88 -5.59 1.13
CA ILE A 29 -13.45 -4.33 0.65
C ILE A 29 -12.85 -3.98 -0.72
N PRO A 30 -13.67 -3.71 -1.76
CA PRO A 30 -13.16 -3.24 -3.05
C PRO A 30 -12.35 -1.94 -2.89
N PHE A 31 -11.23 -1.83 -3.61
CA PHE A 31 -10.32 -0.69 -3.48
C PHE A 31 -11.00 0.67 -3.60
N LEU A 32 -11.89 0.85 -4.59
CA LEU A 32 -12.58 2.13 -4.81
C LEU A 32 -13.65 2.44 -3.77
N GLU A 33 -14.15 1.43 -3.05
CA GLU A 33 -15.18 1.59 -2.02
C GLU A 33 -14.59 1.74 -0.61
N TYR A 34 -13.29 1.49 -0.46
CA TYR A 34 -12.61 1.50 0.84
C TYR A 34 -12.87 2.76 1.68
N PRO A 35 -12.77 4.00 1.16
CA PRO A 35 -13.03 5.18 1.98
C PRO A 35 -14.46 5.25 2.48
N ARG A 36 -15.45 4.88 1.64
CA ARG A 36 -16.86 4.85 2.03
C ARG A 36 -17.10 3.87 3.18
N HIS A 37 -16.51 2.68 3.11
CA HIS A 37 -16.61 1.66 4.17
C HIS A 37 -15.89 2.05 5.46
N LYS A 38 -14.81 2.83 5.37
CA LYS A 38 -14.10 3.38 6.54
C LYS A 38 -14.69 4.70 7.04
N GLY A 39 -15.89 5.07 6.58
CA GLY A 39 -16.60 6.27 7.04
C GLY A 39 -16.00 7.59 6.55
N ARG A 40 -15.26 7.56 5.44
CA ARG A 40 -14.60 8.71 4.80
C ARG A 40 -15.04 8.90 3.33
N PRO A 41 -16.36 8.97 3.04
CA PRO A 41 -16.86 9.08 1.67
C PRO A 41 -16.35 10.33 0.93
N TRP A 42 -16.00 11.41 1.65
CA TRP A 42 -15.44 12.65 1.09
C TRP A 42 -14.03 12.51 0.52
N MET A 43 -13.36 11.38 0.72
CA MET A 43 -12.10 11.08 0.05
C MET A 43 -12.29 10.44 -1.34
N THR A 44 -13.54 10.22 -1.74
CA THR A 44 -13.91 9.82 -3.10
C THR A 44 -14.54 10.99 -3.84
N ARG A 45 -14.82 10.81 -5.15
CA ARG A 45 -15.50 11.83 -5.97
C ARG A 45 -16.91 12.21 -5.49
N GLU A 46 -17.47 11.47 -4.54
CA GLU A 46 -18.85 11.66 -4.06
C GLU A 46 -19.03 12.94 -3.22
N ALA A 47 -17.96 13.51 -2.66
CA ALA A 47 -18.04 14.78 -1.93
C ALA A 47 -16.73 15.60 -2.03
N PRO A 48 -16.78 16.94 -1.96
CA PRO A 48 -15.61 17.80 -2.10
C PRO A 48 -14.70 17.71 -0.86
N TYR A 49 -13.63 16.90 -0.96
CA TYR A 49 -12.58 16.74 0.06
C TYR A 49 -12.12 18.07 0.66
N GLU A 50 -11.82 19.05 -0.19
CA GLU A 50 -11.29 20.37 0.18
C GLU A 50 -12.21 21.12 1.16
N TYR A 51 -13.53 21.02 0.95
CA TYR A 51 -14.51 21.67 1.80
C TYR A 51 -14.62 20.98 3.16
N HIS A 52 -14.64 19.64 3.17
CA HIS A 52 -14.69 18.87 4.42
C HIS A 52 -13.44 19.12 5.26
N GLU A 53 -12.26 19.04 4.66
CA GLU A 53 -10.98 19.20 5.36
C GLU A 53 -10.77 20.63 5.87
N ALA A 54 -11.32 21.64 5.18
CA ALA A 54 -11.30 23.02 5.68
C ALA A 54 -12.17 23.24 6.93
N LEU A 55 -13.30 22.52 7.05
CA LEU A 55 -14.22 22.65 8.19
C LEU A 55 -13.87 21.69 9.34
N PHE A 56 -13.39 20.51 9.01
CA PHE A 56 -13.11 19.40 9.92
C PHE A 56 -11.76 18.78 9.55
N PRO A 57 -10.65 19.46 9.88
CA PRO A 57 -9.32 18.99 9.51
C PRO A 57 -9.04 17.65 10.20
N THR A 58 -8.58 16.70 9.40
CA THR A 58 -8.13 15.41 9.87
C THR A 58 -6.67 15.53 10.33
N PRO A 59 -6.29 14.99 11.50
CA PRO A 59 -4.89 14.97 11.91
C PRO A 59 -3.99 14.34 10.84
N THR A 60 -2.84 14.95 10.55
CA THR A 60 -1.91 14.49 9.50
C THR A 60 -1.55 13.01 9.66
N ARG A 61 -1.28 12.57 10.89
CA ARG A 61 -0.95 11.17 11.19
C ARG A 61 -2.07 10.19 10.80
N ASP A 62 -3.32 10.60 11.01
CA ASP A 62 -4.48 9.76 10.67
C ASP A 62 -4.65 9.69 9.14
N LEU A 63 -4.38 10.80 8.43
CA LEU A 63 -4.35 10.82 6.97
C LEU A 63 -3.22 9.94 6.42
N GLU A 64 -2.01 10.05 6.96
CA GLU A 64 -0.87 9.22 6.55
C GLU A 64 -1.15 7.74 6.72
N SER A 65 -1.67 7.36 7.90
CA SER A 65 -2.08 5.98 8.19
C SER A 65 -3.15 5.49 7.24
N PHE A 66 -4.18 6.31 7.00
CA PHE A 66 -5.29 5.99 6.12
C PHE A 66 -4.83 5.83 4.67
N PHE A 67 -4.08 6.79 4.13
CA PHE A 67 -3.58 6.74 2.75
C PHE A 67 -2.57 5.61 2.54
N GLN A 68 -1.71 5.34 3.52
CA GLN A 68 -0.80 4.20 3.41
C GLN A 68 -1.59 2.89 3.37
N THR A 69 -2.57 2.72 4.26
CA THR A 69 -3.42 1.51 4.28
C THR A 69 -4.20 1.37 2.97
N TRP A 70 -4.87 2.43 2.53
CA TRP A 70 -5.72 2.40 1.35
C TRP A 70 -4.92 2.38 0.05
N LEU A 71 -4.12 3.40 -0.22
CA LEU A 71 -3.49 3.58 -1.53
C LEU A 71 -2.27 2.69 -1.70
N CYS A 72 -1.46 2.46 -0.65
CA CYS A 72 -0.31 1.57 -0.80
C CYS A 72 -0.73 0.10 -0.75
N PHE A 73 -1.31 -0.34 0.37
CA PHE A 73 -1.64 -1.75 0.56
C PHE A 73 -2.88 -2.19 -0.23
N GLY A 74 -3.88 -1.31 -0.42
CA GLY A 74 -5.02 -1.63 -1.27
C GLY A 74 -4.63 -1.81 -2.74
N LEU A 75 -3.74 -1.00 -3.30
CA LEU A 75 -3.23 -1.21 -4.67
C LEU A 75 -2.42 -2.51 -4.79
N LEU A 76 -1.60 -2.83 -3.79
CA LEU A 76 -0.88 -4.10 -3.76
C LEU A 76 -1.84 -5.29 -3.69
N ALA A 77 -2.91 -5.19 -2.89
CA ALA A 77 -3.94 -6.21 -2.78
C ALA A 77 -4.68 -6.42 -4.11
N GLU A 78 -5.06 -5.36 -4.81
CA GLU A 78 -5.67 -5.44 -6.14
C GLU A 78 -4.73 -6.07 -7.18
N LEU A 79 -3.47 -5.62 -7.22
CA LEU A 79 -2.48 -6.10 -8.18
C LEU A 79 -2.19 -7.60 -7.99
N LEU A 80 -1.93 -8.01 -6.76
CA LEU A 80 -1.47 -9.36 -6.42
C LEU A 80 -2.62 -10.34 -6.16
N ALA A 81 -3.83 -9.83 -5.93
CA ALA A 81 -5.03 -10.60 -5.62
C ALA A 81 -4.76 -11.63 -4.51
N GLY A 82 -5.08 -12.91 -4.75
CA GLY A 82 -4.88 -13.98 -3.77
C GLY A 82 -3.42 -14.26 -3.36
N LEU A 83 -2.43 -13.59 -3.96
CA LEU A 83 -1.03 -13.66 -3.53
C LEU A 83 -0.67 -12.57 -2.51
N PHE A 84 -1.56 -11.60 -2.28
CA PHE A 84 -1.31 -10.53 -1.33
C PHE A 84 -1.36 -11.03 0.10
N ASP A 85 -0.32 -10.68 0.86
CA ASP A 85 -0.20 -10.95 2.29
C ASP A 85 0.51 -9.75 2.91
N HIS A 86 -0.20 -9.04 3.79
CA HIS A 86 0.21 -7.75 4.35
C HIS A 86 1.58 -7.82 5.03
N GLU A 87 1.81 -8.88 5.81
CA GLU A 87 3.03 -9.05 6.60
C GLU A 87 4.29 -9.18 5.73
N ARG A 88 4.15 -9.62 4.47
CA ARG A 88 5.29 -9.71 3.54
C ARG A 88 5.84 -8.36 3.12
N PHE A 89 5.07 -7.30 3.31
CA PHE A 89 5.41 -5.93 2.95
C PHE A 89 5.80 -5.09 4.17
N VAL A 90 5.94 -5.71 5.35
CA VAL A 90 6.39 -5.05 6.59
C VAL A 90 7.70 -5.69 7.04
N SER A 91 8.68 -4.86 7.38
CA SER A 91 9.97 -5.27 7.90
C SER A 91 10.37 -4.39 9.08
N LYS A 92 11.57 -4.61 9.64
CA LYS A 92 12.14 -3.79 10.70
C LYS A 92 13.28 -2.95 10.15
N SER A 93 13.27 -1.66 10.49
CA SER A 93 14.35 -0.71 10.23
C SER A 93 15.65 -1.24 10.82
N LYS A 94 16.75 -1.14 10.05
CA LYS A 94 18.08 -1.53 10.56
C LYS A 94 18.64 -0.53 11.56
N ARG A 95 18.10 0.70 11.60
CA ARG A 95 18.60 1.79 12.43
C ARG A 95 18.06 1.72 13.86
N ASP A 96 16.77 1.44 14.01
CA ASP A 96 16.08 1.53 15.30
C ASP A 96 15.08 0.39 15.56
N GLY A 97 14.93 -0.56 14.62
CA GLY A 97 14.00 -1.68 14.73
C GLY A 97 12.53 -1.31 14.55
N SER A 98 12.22 -0.04 14.25
CA SER A 98 10.86 0.42 13.97
C SER A 98 10.28 -0.27 12.72
N PRO A 99 8.95 -0.45 12.63
CA PRO A 99 8.36 -1.09 11.48
C PRO A 99 8.46 -0.18 10.24
N VAL A 100 8.85 -0.76 9.10
CA VAL A 100 9.04 -0.08 7.82
C VAL A 100 8.40 -0.87 6.68
N ILE A 101 8.01 -0.18 5.61
CA ILE A 101 7.52 -0.83 4.40
C ILE A 101 8.68 -1.45 3.63
N SER A 102 8.58 -2.76 3.40
CA SER A 102 9.44 -3.50 2.48
C SER A 102 8.66 -3.92 1.24
N THR A 103 9.34 -3.91 0.11
CA THR A 103 8.83 -4.27 -1.22
C THR A 103 9.77 -5.28 -1.90
N MET A 104 10.68 -5.92 -1.15
CA MET A 104 11.65 -6.87 -1.72
C MET A 104 10.98 -8.02 -2.48
N GLN A 105 9.80 -8.45 -2.01
CA GLN A 105 9.05 -9.54 -2.63
C GLN A 105 8.17 -9.09 -3.81
N LEU A 106 8.10 -7.78 -4.08
CA LEU A 106 7.17 -7.26 -5.08
C LEU A 106 7.46 -7.83 -6.47
N GLN A 107 8.73 -7.91 -6.87
CA GLN A 107 9.12 -8.43 -8.17
C GLN A 107 8.68 -9.90 -8.35
N SER A 108 9.07 -10.78 -7.41
CA SER A 108 8.76 -12.20 -7.52
C SER A 108 7.26 -12.49 -7.45
N LEU A 109 6.51 -11.77 -6.61
CA LEU A 109 5.06 -11.89 -6.52
C LEU A 109 4.36 -11.41 -7.79
N THR A 110 4.87 -10.35 -8.42
CA THR A 110 4.31 -9.83 -9.67
C THR A 110 4.60 -10.78 -10.83
N GLU A 111 5.80 -11.36 -10.91
CA GLU A 111 6.12 -12.41 -11.89
C GLU A 111 5.21 -13.63 -11.73
N GLN A 112 5.01 -14.10 -10.49
CA GLN A 112 4.08 -15.18 -10.19
C GLN A 112 2.64 -14.84 -10.61
N ARG A 113 2.19 -13.61 -10.35
CA ARG A 113 0.87 -13.13 -10.75
C ARG A 113 0.69 -13.15 -12.27
N PHE A 114 1.68 -12.67 -13.01
CA PHE A 114 1.62 -12.66 -14.48
C PHE A 114 1.56 -14.08 -15.05
N GLU A 115 2.33 -15.01 -14.52
CA GLU A 115 2.26 -16.41 -14.96
C GLU A 115 0.90 -17.04 -14.68
N LEU A 116 0.29 -16.76 -13.52
CA LEU A 116 -1.07 -17.23 -13.20
C LEU A 116 -2.13 -16.67 -14.16
N VAL A 117 -2.04 -15.38 -14.52
CA VAL A 117 -2.96 -14.79 -15.51
C VAL A 117 -2.76 -15.46 -16.88
N ARG A 118 -1.51 -15.67 -17.30
CA ARG A 118 -1.18 -16.29 -18.58
C ARG A 118 -1.66 -17.74 -18.71
N THR A 119 -1.68 -18.51 -17.63
CA THR A 119 -2.18 -19.89 -17.65
C THR A 119 -3.70 -19.97 -17.71
N LEU A 120 -4.40 -18.99 -17.13
CA LEU A 120 -5.86 -18.89 -17.18
C LEU A 120 -6.39 -18.51 -18.57
N ASP A 121 -5.63 -17.71 -19.32
CA ASP A 121 -6.02 -17.24 -20.66
C ASP A 121 -5.76 -18.25 -21.80
N LYS A 122 -5.21 -19.43 -21.51
CA LYS A 122 -5.03 -20.46 -22.55
C LYS A 122 -6.37 -21.12 -22.87
N PRO A 123 -6.87 -21.03 -24.13
CA PRO A 123 -8.07 -21.74 -24.53
C PRO A 123 -7.83 -23.25 -24.41
N THR A 124 -8.81 -23.94 -23.82
CA THR A 124 -8.82 -25.40 -23.65
C THR A 124 -9.06 -26.12 -24.97
#